data_AF-A0A0G1XKZ0-F1
#
_entry.id   AF-A0A0G1XKZ0-F1
#
_cell.length_a   1.000
_cell.length_b   1.000
_cell.length_c   1.000
_cell.angle_alpha   90.00
_cell.angle_beta   90.00
_cell.angle_gamma   90.00
#
_symmetry.space_group_name_H-M   'P 1'
#
loop_
_entity.id
_entity.type
_entity.pdbx_description
1 polymer ?
#
loop_
_entity_poly.entity_id
_entity_poly.type
_entity_poly.pdbx_seq_one_letter_code
_entity_poly.pdbx_strand_id
1 'polypeptide(L)'
;KIEQEEVMDSLNKHKNANLKYYDMGSTFLQMAKEARKIYVNRSSIEMVDDKKLLMSLLFSNSTINGKKVEISYHKAFKMVSERVMQMLGEKIDEKNTFEPPKEPVNKGKTPAFADVNPIWLPG
;
A
#
# COMPACT_ATOMS: atom_id res chain seq x y z
N LYS A 1 34.53 -18.59 -36.80
CA LYS A 1 35.13 -18.17 -35.51
C LYS A 1 34.46 -16.91 -34.96
N ILE A 2 34.32 -15.84 -35.75
CA ILE A 2 33.66 -14.58 -35.35
C ILE A 2 32.21 -14.78 -34.86
N GLU A 3 31.41 -15.58 -35.58
CA GLU A 3 30.01 -15.86 -35.20
C GLU A 3 29.87 -16.60 -33.86
N GLN A 4 30.79 -17.51 -33.53
CA GLN A 4 30.76 -18.23 -32.25
C GLN A 4 31.11 -17.31 -31.07
N GLU A 5 31.96 -16.32 -31.32
CA GLU A 5 32.41 -15.34 -30.32
C GLU A 5 31.30 -14.31 -30.03
N GLU A 6 30.59 -13.84 -31.06
CA GLU A 6 29.39 -12.98 -30.91
C GLU A 6 28.25 -13.70 -30.16
N VAL A 7 27.99 -14.96 -30.49
CA VAL A 7 26.98 -15.76 -29.77
C VAL A 7 27.37 -15.91 -28.30
N MET A 8 28.63 -16.18 -27.99
CA MET A 8 29.09 -16.31 -26.61
C MET A 8 29.05 -14.98 -25.84
N ASP A 9 29.37 -13.87 -26.49
CA ASP A 9 29.30 -12.53 -25.89
C ASP A 9 27.85 -12.11 -25.60
N SER A 10 26.91 -12.41 -26.51
CA SER A 10 25.47 -12.21 -26.29
C SER A 10 24.95 -13.05 -25.12
N LEU A 11 25.34 -14.33 -25.04
CA LEU A 11 24.96 -15.23 -23.96
C LEU A 11 25.46 -14.72 -22.61
N ASN A 12 26.71 -14.24 -22.55
CA ASN A 12 27.29 -13.66 -21.35
C ASN A 12 26.57 -12.39 -20.92
N LYS A 13 26.19 -11.51 -21.87
CA LYS A 13 25.38 -10.31 -21.58
C LYS A 13 24.04 -10.67 -20.98
N HIS A 14 23.33 -11.65 -21.54
CA HIS A 14 22.05 -12.12 -21.00
C HIS A 14 22.21 -12.75 -19.61
N LYS A 15 23.23 -13.58 -19.40
CA LYS A 15 23.51 -14.19 -18.09
C LYS A 15 23.81 -13.13 -17.02
N ASN A 16 24.61 -12.12 -17.37
CA ASN A 16 24.90 -11.00 -16.47
C ASN A 16 23.67 -10.14 -16.19
N ALA A 17 22.83 -9.88 -17.21
CA ALA A 17 21.58 -9.16 -17.02
C ALA A 17 20.64 -9.92 -16.07
N ASN A 18 20.49 -11.23 -16.26
CA ASN A 18 19.69 -12.08 -15.38
C ASN A 18 20.18 -12.00 -13.93
N LEU A 19 21.49 -12.15 -13.70
CA LEU A 19 22.07 -12.01 -12.35
C LEU A 19 21.71 -10.66 -11.72
N LYS A 20 21.87 -9.56 -12.48
CA LYS A 20 21.53 -8.21 -12.01
C LYS A 20 20.04 -8.06 -11.67
N TYR A 21 19.15 -8.69 -12.42
CA TYR A 21 17.71 -8.67 -12.11
C TYR A 21 17.39 -9.42 -10.81
N TYR A 22 18.05 -10.55 -10.55
CA TYR A 22 17.89 -11.28 -9.29
C TYR A 22 18.36 -10.43 -8.09
N ASP A 23 19.56 -9.85 -8.19
CA ASP A 23 20.10 -8.99 -7.14
C ASP A 23 19.18 -7.79 -6.89
N MET A 24 18.72 -7.14 -7.97
CA MET A 24 17.80 -6.01 -7.87
C MET A 24 16.46 -6.40 -7.24
N GLY A 25 15.91 -7.58 -7.59
CA GLY A 25 14.71 -8.12 -6.97
C GLY A 25 14.89 -8.38 -5.47
N SER A 26 16.04 -8.92 -5.07
CA SER A 26 16.39 -9.16 -3.66
C SER A 26 16.47 -7.83 -2.89
N THR A 27 17.17 -6.84 -3.43
CA THR A 27 17.27 -5.49 -2.83
C THR A 27 15.89 -4.84 -2.70
N PHE A 28 15.06 -4.91 -3.75
CA PHE A 28 13.71 -4.36 -3.73
C PHE A 28 12.84 -5.02 -2.65
N LEU A 29 12.91 -6.35 -2.51
CA LEU A 29 12.19 -7.08 -1.48
C LEU A 29 12.65 -6.69 -0.07
N GLN A 30 13.95 -6.55 0.15
CA GLN A 30 14.51 -6.12 1.44
C GLN A 30 14.02 -4.70 1.79
N MET A 31 14.09 -3.78 0.83
CA MET A 31 13.58 -2.41 0.98
C MET A 31 12.08 -2.41 1.33
N ALA A 32 11.26 -3.23 0.66
CA ALA A 32 9.83 -3.34 0.95
C ALA A 32 9.55 -3.86 2.36
N LYS A 33 10.36 -4.80 2.87
CA LYS A 33 10.25 -5.30 4.26
C LYS A 33 10.54 -4.21 5.28
N GLU A 34 11.60 -3.42 5.08
CA GLU A 34 11.94 -2.31 5.98
C GLU A 34 10.88 -1.19 5.92
N ALA A 35 10.40 -0.83 4.73
CA ALA A 35 9.31 0.13 4.59
C ALA A 35 8.04 -0.32 5.32
N ARG A 36 7.70 -1.62 5.23
CA ARG A 36 6.58 -2.20 5.98
C ARG A 36 6.79 -2.11 7.50
N LYS A 37 8.01 -2.36 7.98
CA LYS A 37 8.37 -2.27 9.40
C LYS A 37 8.17 -0.83 9.92
N ILE A 38 8.64 0.17 9.17
CA ILE A 38 8.44 1.60 9.48
C ILE A 38 6.94 1.94 9.51
N TYR A 39 6.16 1.42 8.57
CA TYR A 39 4.72 1.70 8.52
C TYR A 39 3.93 1.10 9.69
N VAL A 40 4.21 -0.16 10.03
CA VAL A 40 3.47 -0.96 11.01
C VAL A 40 3.83 -0.59 12.45
N ASN A 41 5.10 -0.30 12.74
CA ASN A 41 5.51 0.06 14.09
C ASN A 41 4.90 1.41 14.51
N ARG A 42 4.10 1.40 15.59
CA ARG A 42 3.41 2.58 16.15
C ARG A 42 4.12 3.18 17.38
N SER A 43 5.17 2.54 17.89
CA SER A 43 5.44 2.60 19.34
C SER A 43 6.67 3.40 19.77
N SER A 44 7.50 3.94 18.88
CA SER A 44 8.60 4.83 19.25
C SER A 44 8.44 6.22 18.63
N ILE A 45 8.72 7.25 19.43
CA ILE A 45 8.69 8.66 19.01
C ILE A 45 9.60 8.89 17.78
N GLU A 46 10.75 8.19 17.72
CA GLU A 46 11.69 8.26 16.58
C GLU A 46 11.10 7.73 15.27
N MET A 47 10.25 6.69 15.29
CA MET A 47 9.67 6.12 14.06
C MET A 47 8.51 6.94 13.49
N VAL A 48 8.03 7.97 14.21
CA VAL A 48 6.96 8.85 13.72
C VAL A 48 7.44 9.67 12.52
N ASP A 49 8.68 10.17 12.58
CA ASP A 49 9.23 10.99 11.50
C ASP A 49 9.64 10.15 10.29
N ASP A 50 10.20 8.95 10.52
CA ASP A 50 10.45 7.97 9.44
C ASP A 50 9.16 7.59 8.71
N LYS A 51 8.07 7.44 9.46
CA LYS A 51 6.76 7.16 8.86
C LYS A 51 6.24 8.34 8.05
N LYS A 52 6.38 9.58 8.54
CA LYS A 52 6.01 10.77 7.75
C LYS A 52 6.83 10.87 6.48
N LEU A 53 8.14 10.63 6.57
CA LEU A 53 9.04 10.63 5.43
C LEU A 53 8.63 9.56 4.40
N LEU A 54 8.35 8.34 4.85
CA LEU A 54 7.85 7.26 4.00
C LEU A 54 6.54 7.64 3.29
N MET A 55 5.60 8.25 4.01
CA MET A 55 4.33 8.73 3.42
C MET A 55 4.56 9.84 2.40
N SER A 56 5.45 10.78 2.69
CA SER A 56 5.80 11.86 1.75
C SER A 56 6.48 11.36 0.48
N LEU A 57 7.24 10.26 0.57
CA LEU A 57 7.87 9.62 -0.59
C LEU A 57 6.84 8.86 -1.45
N LEU A 58 5.83 8.26 -0.82
CA LEU A 58 4.80 7.49 -1.50
C LEU A 58 3.80 8.39 -2.21
N PHE A 59 3.41 9.50 -1.58
CA PHE A 59 2.26 10.30 -1.99
C PHE A 59 2.63 11.70 -2.48
N SER A 60 2.14 12.05 -3.68
CA SER A 60 2.42 13.33 -4.33
C SER A 60 1.59 14.50 -3.80
N ASN A 61 0.35 14.25 -3.37
CA ASN A 61 -0.53 15.24 -2.74
C ASN A 61 -1.29 14.58 -1.59
N SER A 62 -1.11 15.10 -0.38
CA SER A 62 -1.96 14.79 0.79
C SER A 62 -2.78 16.03 1.12
N THR A 63 -3.75 16.38 0.27
CA THR A 63 -4.68 17.47 0.57
C THR A 63 -5.84 16.92 1.41
N ILE A 64 -5.95 17.42 2.64
CA ILE A 64 -7.11 17.14 3.51
C ILE A 64 -8.18 18.18 3.13
N ASN A 65 -8.96 17.88 2.09
CA ASN A 65 -10.03 18.78 1.67
C ASN A 65 -11.30 18.47 2.46
N GLY A 66 -11.39 19.03 3.66
CA GLY A 66 -12.61 19.20 4.47
C GLY A 66 -13.27 17.95 5.05
N LYS A 67 -13.29 16.81 4.33
CA LYS A 67 -13.92 15.54 4.75
C LYS A 67 -13.33 14.29 4.08
N LYS A 68 -12.64 14.39 2.94
CA LYS A 68 -12.08 13.24 2.21
C LYS A 68 -10.59 13.45 1.97
N VAL A 69 -9.77 12.51 2.42
CA VAL A 69 -8.35 12.48 2.10
C VAL A 69 -8.22 11.86 0.71
N GLU A 70 -7.90 12.67 -0.29
CA GLU A 70 -7.56 12.18 -1.62
C GLU A 70 -6.05 11.92 -1.67
N ILE A 71 -5.69 10.64 -1.63
CA ILE A 71 -4.31 10.19 -1.66
C ILE A 71 -3.93 9.86 -3.09
N SER A 72 -2.89 10.52 -3.61
CA SER A 72 -2.32 10.25 -4.93
C SER A 72 -0.90 9.70 -4.78
N TYR A 73 -0.61 8.56 -5.41
CA TYR A 73 0.74 8.01 -5.46
C TYR A 73 1.61 8.76 -6.46
N HIS A 74 2.90 8.90 -6.17
CA HIS A 74 3.87 9.24 -7.20
C HIS A 74 3.88 8.18 -8.31
N LYS A 75 4.14 8.61 -9.56
CA LYS A 75 3.99 7.79 -10.78
C LYS A 75 4.64 6.41 -10.69
N ALA A 76 5.84 6.32 -10.12
CA ALA A 76 6.55 5.06 -9.97
C ALA A 76 5.80 4.08 -9.05
N PHE A 77 5.34 4.55 -7.89
CA PHE A 77 4.58 3.73 -6.95
C PHE A 77 3.18 3.40 -7.46
N LYS A 78 2.55 4.31 -8.21
CA LYS A 78 1.27 4.06 -8.89
C LYS A 78 1.36 2.88 -9.86
N MET A 79 2.41 2.85 -10.68
CA MET A 79 2.62 1.77 -11.64
C MET A 79 2.78 0.41 -10.95
N VAL A 80 3.51 0.38 -9.83
CA VAL A 80 3.68 -0.83 -9.01
C VAL A 80 2.35 -1.24 -8.38
N SER A 81 1.61 -0.31 -7.78
CA SER A 81 0.33 -0.62 -7.12
C SER A 81 -0.72 -1.15 -8.10
N GLU A 82 -0.84 -0.53 -9.28
CA GLU A 82 -1.77 -0.98 -10.33
C GLU A 82 -1.44 -2.40 -10.80
N ARG A 83 -0.15 -2.71 -11.01
CA ARG A 83 0.29 -4.04 -11.41
C ARG A 83 -0.01 -5.07 -10.33
N VAL A 84 0.20 -4.74 -9.06
CA VAL A 84 -0.10 -5.63 -7.92
C VAL A 84 -1.61 -5.89 -7.81
N MET A 85 -2.44 -4.85 -7.94
CA MET A 85 -3.90 -4.98 -7.92
C MET A 85 -4.41 -5.86 -9.07
N GLN A 86 -3.88 -5.69 -10.28
CA GLN A 86 -4.21 -6.55 -11.42
C GLN A 86 -3.88 -8.02 -11.15
N MET A 87 -2.74 -8.31 -10.52
CA MET A 87 -2.33 -9.68 -10.19
C MET A 87 -3.20 -10.30 -9.08
N LEU A 88 -3.64 -9.50 -8.11
CA LEU A 88 -4.49 -9.94 -7.01
C LEU A 88 -5.97 -10.08 -7.42
N GLY A 89 -6.34 -9.60 -8.61
CA GLY A 89 -7.73 -9.62 -9.08
C GLY A 89 -8.64 -8.66 -8.32
N GLU A 90 -8.08 -7.77 -7.49
CA GLU A 90 -8.84 -6.74 -6.78
C GLU A 90 -9.21 -5.63 -7.76
N LYS A 91 -10.51 -5.54 -8.07
CA LYS A 91 -11.04 -4.37 -8.77
C LYS A 91 -10.90 -3.18 -7.83
N ILE A 92 -10.33 -2.09 -8.35
CA ILE A 92 -10.19 -0.82 -7.63
C ILE A 92 -11.60 -0.25 -7.46
N ASP A 93 -12.29 -0.65 -6.39
CA ASP A 93 -13.39 0.15 -5.90
C ASP A 93 -12.76 1.42 -5.32
N GLU A 94 -12.95 2.55 -6.01
CA GLU A 94 -12.57 3.90 -5.56
C GLU A 94 -13.22 4.30 -4.21
N LYS A 95 -13.93 3.36 -3.57
CA LYS A 95 -14.64 3.46 -2.29
C LYS A 95 -14.01 2.62 -1.17
N ASN A 96 -12.81 2.08 -1.35
CA ASN A 96 -12.06 1.51 -0.22
C ASN A 96 -11.50 2.65 0.66
N THR A 97 -12.41 3.32 1.37
CA THR A 97 -12.09 4.25 2.43
C THR A 97 -11.30 3.48 3.50
N PHE A 98 -10.05 3.88 3.71
CA PHE A 98 -9.14 3.35 4.72
C PHE A 98 -9.60 3.64 6.17
N GLU A 99 -10.70 4.37 6.35
CA GLU A 99 -11.28 4.58 7.67
C GLU A 99 -12.10 3.37 8.10
N PRO A 100 -12.06 3.01 9.40
CA PRO A 100 -13.04 2.07 9.93
C PRO A 100 -14.45 2.60 9.66
N PRO A 101 -15.43 1.73 9.33
CA PRO A 101 -16.81 2.16 9.13
C PRO A 101 -17.29 2.97 10.34
N LYS A 102 -17.54 4.26 10.13
CA LYS A 102 -18.04 5.18 11.15
C LYS A 102 -19.54 4.97 11.33
N GLU A 103 -19.92 3.91 12.02
CA GLU A 103 -21.16 3.93 12.82
C GLU A 103 -20.91 3.14 14.12
N PRO A 104 -21.05 3.77 15.31
CA PRO A 104 -21.24 2.97 16.52
C PRO A 104 -22.56 2.23 16.34
N VAL A 105 -22.48 0.92 16.15
CA VAL A 105 -23.66 0.06 16.25
C VAL A 105 -24.08 0.09 17.72
N ASN A 106 -24.97 1.02 18.08
CA ASN A 106 -25.69 1.03 19.35
C ASN A 106 -26.70 -0.13 19.38
N LYS A 107 -26.25 -1.35 19.11
CA LYS A 107 -27.01 -2.55 19.46
C LYS A 107 -26.62 -2.89 20.88
N GLY A 108 -27.26 -2.22 21.84
CA GLY A 108 -27.46 -2.85 23.14
C GLY A 108 -28.08 -4.22 22.87
N LYS A 109 -27.56 -5.29 23.51
CA LYS A 109 -28.14 -6.63 23.41
C LYS A 109 -29.60 -6.55 23.80
N THR A 110 -30.48 -6.49 22.81
CA THR A 110 -31.92 -6.50 23.04
C THR A 110 -32.33 -7.96 23.17
N PRO A 111 -32.98 -8.37 24.28
CA PRO A 111 -33.61 -9.67 24.37
C PRO A 111 -34.63 -9.83 23.23
N ALA A 112 -34.89 -11.06 22.80
CA ALA A 112 -35.65 -11.40 21.59
C ALA A 112 -37.09 -10.84 21.49
N PHE A 113 -37.60 -10.18 22.54
CA PHE A 113 -38.95 -9.61 22.62
C PHE A 113 -38.97 -8.17 23.16
N ALA A 114 -37.88 -7.40 23.00
CA ALA A 114 -37.90 -6.00 23.38
C ALA A 114 -38.55 -5.15 22.28
N ASP A 115 -39.58 -4.38 22.64
CA ASP A 115 -40.25 -3.45 21.74
C ASP A 115 -39.28 -2.36 21.23
N VAL A 116 -39.25 -2.19 19.91
CA VAL A 116 -38.42 -1.21 19.20
C VAL A 116 -39.11 0.15 19.20
N ASN A 117 -39.01 0.87 20.31
CA ASN A 117 -39.50 2.24 20.38
C ASN A 117 -38.35 3.22 20.18
N PRO A 118 -38.45 4.18 19.23
CA PRO A 118 -37.42 5.19 19.04
C PRO A 118 -37.37 6.13 20.25
N ILE A 119 -36.18 6.31 20.82
CA ILE A 119 -35.94 7.24 21.92
C ILE A 119 -35.39 8.54 21.32
N TRP A 120 -36.08 9.66 21.54
CA TRP A 120 -35.58 10.97 21.17
C TRP A 120 -34.56 11.44 22.20
N LEU A 121 -33.35 11.78 21.76
CA LEU A 121 -32.32 12.36 22.62
C LEU A 121 -32.66 13.83 22.92
N PRO A 122 -32.52 14.31 24.17
CA PRO A 122 -32.70 15.72 24.50
C PRO A 122 -31.58 16.56 23.86
N GLY A 123 -31.98 17.71 23.29
CA GLY A 123 -31.07 18.69 22.67
C GLY A 123 -30.28 19.52 23.66
#